data_AF-A0A9D6AFP7-F1
#
_entry.id   AF-A0A9D6AFP7-F1
#
_cell.length_a   1.000
_cell.length_b   1.000
_cell.length_c   1.000
_cell.angle_alpha   90.00
_cell.angle_beta   90.00
_cell.angle_gamma   90.00
#
_symmetry.space_group_name_H-M   'P 1'
#
loop_
_entity.id
_entity.type
_entity.pdbx_description
1 polymer ?
#
loop_
_entity_poly.entity_id
_entity_poly.type
_entity_poly.pdbx_seq_one_letter_code
_entity_poly.pdbx_strand_id
1 'polypeptide(L)'
;MTGLEWWESVRQAAKDITSARNRLNAVREPLKASSGAGAKNSTSDPTVRVSIAEMTAQEFLEGLLDELESVILDGYSACNTIGEALGQDAALVMQLYFVEGYTWAETAKRAHVSMRQAFKLRERSLEFTNTMGIAKLCIKQEEYS
;
A
#
# COMPACT_ATOMS: atom_id res chain seq x y z
N MET A 1 7.33 16.89 5.24
CA MET A 1 7.38 15.67 4.43
C MET A 1 7.74 16.08 3.01
N THR A 2 8.84 15.56 2.48
CA THR A 2 9.24 15.76 1.08
C THR A 2 8.50 14.78 0.17
N GLY A 3 8.45 15.07 -1.13
CA GLY A 3 7.88 14.16 -2.11
C GLY A 3 8.56 12.80 -2.12
N LEU A 4 9.89 12.75 -1.91
CA LEU A 4 10.60 11.48 -1.83
C LEU A 4 10.21 10.66 -0.60
N GLU A 5 10.14 11.28 0.57
CA GLU A 5 9.71 10.59 1.81
C GLU A 5 8.30 10.00 1.64
N TRP A 6 7.40 10.75 1.01
CA TRP A 6 6.06 10.26 0.73
C TRP A 6 6.06 9.09 -0.27
N TRP A 7 6.76 9.21 -1.39
CA TRP A 7 6.85 8.11 -2.36
C TRP A 7 7.50 6.84 -1.77
N GLU A 8 8.49 6.97 -0.88
CA GLU A 8 9.03 5.81 -0.15
C GLU A 8 8.02 5.24 0.86
N SER A 9 7.15 6.05 1.47
CA SER A 9 6.06 5.54 2.31
C SER A 9 5.03 4.73 1.50
N VAL A 10 4.69 5.17 0.27
CA VAL A 10 3.86 4.39 -0.67
C VAL A 10 4.49 3.05 -0.97
N ARG A 11 5.81 3.04 -1.22
CA ARG A 11 6.56 1.83 -1.49
C ARG A 11 6.67 0.90 -0.29
N GLN A 12 6.81 1.46 0.90
CA GLN A 12 6.80 0.69 2.12
C GLN A 12 5.41 0.08 2.36
N ALA A 13 4.34 0.84 2.12
CA ALA A 13 2.98 0.33 2.23
C ALA A 13 2.70 -0.83 1.27
N ALA A 14 3.17 -0.74 0.01
CA ALA A 14 3.08 -1.82 -0.97
C ALA A 14 3.81 -3.12 -0.55
N LYS A 15 4.86 -3.02 0.26
CA LYS A 15 5.54 -4.19 0.83
C LYS A 15 4.78 -4.73 2.04
N ASP A 16 4.32 -3.83 2.91
CA ASP A 16 3.70 -4.18 4.17
C ASP A 16 2.31 -4.80 3.99
N ILE A 17 1.58 -4.44 2.92
CA ILE A 17 0.25 -5.00 2.63
C ILE A 17 0.28 -6.53 2.49
N THR A 18 1.32 -7.09 1.88
CA THR A 18 1.46 -8.55 1.73
C THR A 18 1.71 -9.21 3.08
N SER A 19 2.57 -8.59 3.90
CA SER A 19 2.86 -9.06 5.27
C SER A 19 1.60 -9.00 6.16
N ALA A 20 0.86 -7.89 6.11
CA ALA A 20 -0.38 -7.69 6.84
C ALA A 20 -1.47 -8.70 6.41
N ARG A 21 -1.63 -8.96 5.11
CA ARG A 21 -2.53 -10.00 4.59
C ARG A 21 -2.16 -11.39 5.09
N ASN A 22 -0.87 -11.74 5.09
CA ASN A 22 -0.40 -13.02 5.62
C ASN A 22 -0.68 -13.17 7.12
N ARG A 23 -0.47 -12.11 7.90
CA ARG A 23 -0.78 -12.09 9.34
C ARG A 23 -2.28 -12.23 9.61
N LEU A 24 -3.11 -11.53 8.84
CA LEU A 24 -4.56 -11.63 8.95
C LEU A 24 -5.05 -13.05 8.63
N ASN A 25 -4.51 -13.67 7.58
CA ASN A 25 -4.82 -15.06 7.26
C ASN A 25 -4.38 -16.02 8.38
N ALA A 26 -3.21 -15.80 8.99
CA ALA A 26 -2.74 -16.61 10.11
C ALA A 26 -3.62 -16.49 11.37
N VAL A 27 -4.25 -15.34 11.60
CA VAL A 27 -5.24 -15.16 12.69
C VAL A 27 -6.59 -15.81 12.33
N ARG A 28 -6.98 -15.81 11.05
CA ARG A 28 -8.26 -16.38 10.59
C ARG A 28 -8.28 -17.90 10.47
N GLU A 29 -7.16 -18.56 10.17
CA GLU A 29 -7.11 -20.03 10.02
C GLU A 29 -7.46 -20.79 11.33
N PRO A 30 -6.98 -20.40 12.52
CA PRO A 30 -7.40 -20.97 13.79
C PRO A 30 -8.91 -20.87 14.05
N LEU A 31 -9.57 -19.79 13.62
CA LEU A 31 -11.02 -19.58 13.78
C LEU A 31 -11.86 -20.60 13.00
N LYS A 32 -11.34 -21.12 11.88
CA LYS A 32 -12.01 -22.16 11.10
C LYS A 32 -11.80 -23.56 11.68
N ALA A 33 -10.72 -23.78 12.42
CA ALA A 33 -10.37 -25.07 13.02
C ALA A 33 -10.99 -25.28 14.40
N SER A 34 -11.36 -24.21 15.12
CA SER A 34 -11.87 -24.27 16.49
C SER A 34 -13.38 -24.52 16.64
N SER A 35 -14.11 -24.76 15.54
CA SER A 35 -15.54 -25.12 15.58
C SER A 35 -15.83 -26.55 16.07
N GLY A 36 -14.86 -27.23 16.69
CA GLY A 36 -14.99 -28.59 17.21
C GLY A 36 -15.15 -28.67 18.74
N ALA A 37 -16.40 -28.87 19.18
CA ALA A 37 -16.85 -29.61 20.39
C ALA A 37 -16.21 -29.31 21.78
N GLY A 38 -16.94 -28.49 22.56
CA GLY A 38 -17.48 -28.83 23.89
C GLY A 38 -16.54 -29.15 25.07
N ALA A 39 -16.54 -28.28 26.09
CA ALA A 39 -16.39 -28.70 27.48
C ALA A 39 -17.15 -27.77 28.43
N LYS A 40 -18.16 -28.33 29.12
CA LYS A 40 -18.79 -27.70 30.29
C LYS A 40 -17.82 -27.85 31.46
N ASN A 41 -17.33 -26.74 32.03
CA ASN A 41 -17.31 -26.47 33.48
C ASN A 41 -16.59 -25.14 33.80
N SER A 42 -17.14 -24.47 34.80
CA SER A 42 -16.86 -23.11 35.25
C SER A 42 -15.45 -22.90 35.83
N THR A 43 -14.66 -22.00 35.24
CA THR A 43 -13.74 -21.06 35.95
C THR A 43 -13.15 -20.08 34.92
N SER A 44 -13.51 -18.80 35.00
CA SER A 44 -12.92 -17.67 34.24
C SER A 44 -12.40 -18.03 32.84
N ASP A 45 -13.33 -18.23 31.90
CA ASP A 45 -13.08 -18.88 30.61
C ASP A 45 -11.89 -18.24 29.86
N PRO A 46 -10.70 -18.89 29.85
CA PRO A 46 -9.53 -18.37 29.14
C PRO A 46 -9.78 -18.33 27.64
N THR A 47 -10.71 -19.15 27.14
CA THR A 47 -11.16 -19.17 25.74
C THR A 47 -11.80 -17.83 25.36
N VAL A 48 -12.63 -17.24 26.23
CA VAL A 48 -13.28 -15.94 25.95
C VAL A 48 -12.25 -14.82 25.87
N ARG A 49 -11.23 -14.80 26.74
CA ARG A 49 -10.15 -13.78 26.68
C ARG A 49 -9.28 -13.94 25.44
N VAL A 50 -8.99 -15.18 25.04
CA VAL A 50 -8.23 -15.49 23.81
C VAL A 50 -9.05 -15.07 22.59
N SER A 51 -10.34 -15.41 22.52
CA SER A 51 -11.22 -15.00 21.43
C SER A 51 -11.39 -13.48 21.31
N ILE A 52 -11.49 -12.75 22.43
CA ILE A 52 -11.53 -11.28 22.41
C ILE A 52 -10.20 -10.72 21.89
N ALA A 53 -9.05 -11.21 22.37
CA ALA A 53 -7.74 -10.76 21.91
C ALA A 53 -7.50 -11.04 20.42
N GLU A 54 -8.00 -12.18 19.92
CA GLU A 54 -7.94 -12.56 18.51
C GLU A 54 -8.87 -11.70 17.65
N MET A 55 -10.10 -11.40 18.10
CA MET A 55 -11.01 -10.48 17.41
C MET A 55 -10.42 -9.06 17.32
N THR A 56 -9.88 -8.54 18.43
CA THR A 56 -9.20 -7.23 18.42
C THR A 56 -7.97 -7.22 17.51
N ALA A 57 -7.20 -8.30 17.47
CA ALA A 57 -6.07 -8.43 16.55
C ALA A 57 -6.51 -8.46 15.08
N GLN A 58 -7.64 -9.11 14.79
CA GLN A 58 -8.25 -9.12 13.46
C GLN A 58 -8.70 -7.72 13.05
N GLU A 59 -9.49 -7.03 13.87
CA GLU A 59 -9.97 -5.66 13.61
C GLU A 59 -8.80 -4.69 13.38
N PHE A 60 -7.74 -4.81 14.19
CA PHE A 60 -6.53 -4.00 14.02
C PHE A 60 -5.83 -4.26 12.68
N LEU A 61 -5.69 -5.53 12.27
CA LEU A 61 -5.06 -5.89 11.01
C LEU A 61 -5.90 -5.48 9.80
N GLU A 62 -7.23 -5.55 9.91
CA GLU A 62 -8.15 -5.06 8.88
C GLU A 62 -8.04 -3.54 8.73
N GLY A 63 -8.07 -2.78 9.83
CA GLY A 63 -7.87 -1.33 9.78
C GLY A 63 -6.50 -0.93 9.22
N LEU A 64 -5.43 -1.66 9.58
CA LEU A 64 -4.11 -1.44 8.98
C LEU A 64 -4.10 -1.72 7.47
N LEU A 65 -4.81 -2.75 7.01
CA LEU A 65 -4.91 -3.03 5.57
C LEU A 65 -5.65 -1.92 4.83
N ASP A 66 -6.73 -1.40 5.39
CA ASP A 66 -7.48 -0.28 4.79
C ASP A 66 -6.59 0.97 4.66
N GLU A 67 -5.81 1.29 5.69
CA GLU A 67 -4.86 2.40 5.66
C GLU A 67 -3.77 2.20 4.59
N LEU A 68 -3.17 1.01 4.53
CA LEU A 68 -2.14 0.67 3.53
C LEU A 68 -2.70 0.71 2.11
N GLU A 69 -3.91 0.19 1.89
CA GLU A 69 -4.60 0.24 0.61
C GLU A 69 -4.90 1.68 0.19
N SER A 70 -5.34 2.53 1.12
CA SER A 70 -5.56 3.95 0.84
C SER A 70 -4.28 4.64 0.37
N VAL A 71 -3.15 4.42 1.06
CA VAL A 71 -1.85 5.01 0.67
C VAL A 71 -1.40 4.54 -0.71
N ILE A 72 -1.62 3.27 -1.05
CA ILE A 72 -1.30 2.72 -2.37
C ILE A 72 -2.18 3.35 -3.46
N LEU A 73 -3.48 3.52 -3.20
CA LEU A 73 -4.42 4.18 -4.11
C LEU A 73 -4.06 5.65 -4.35
N ASP A 74 -3.59 6.35 -3.32
CA ASP A 74 -3.07 7.71 -3.46
C ASP A 74 -1.83 7.73 -4.36
N GLY A 75 -0.95 6.73 -4.24
CA GLY A 75 0.19 6.52 -5.13
C GLY A 75 -0.21 6.37 -6.61
N TYR A 76 -1.22 5.55 -6.90
CA TYR A 76 -1.76 5.41 -8.26
C TYR A 76 -2.39 6.72 -8.77
N SER A 77 -3.14 7.43 -7.92
CA SER A 77 -3.75 8.71 -8.27
C SER A 77 -2.70 9.77 -8.61
N ALA A 78 -1.62 9.84 -7.82
CA ALA A 78 -0.48 10.71 -8.10
C ALA A 78 0.23 10.35 -9.41
N CYS A 79 0.35 9.06 -9.75
CA CYS A 79 0.87 8.62 -11.04
C CYS A 79 0.01 9.14 -12.20
N ASN A 80 -1.32 9.10 -12.10
CA ASN A 80 -2.20 9.64 -13.14
C ASN A 80 -1.96 11.14 -13.35
N THR A 81 -1.94 11.92 -12.27
CA THR A 81 -1.67 13.37 -12.32
C THR A 81 -0.28 13.68 -12.92
N ILE A 82 0.75 12.91 -12.56
CA ILE A 82 2.09 13.01 -13.17
C ILE A 82 2.04 12.68 -14.66
N GLY A 83 1.26 11.67 -15.06
CA GLY A 83 1.13 11.24 -16.45
C GLY A 83 0.51 12.31 -17.33
N GLU A 84 -0.50 13.01 -16.82
CA GLU A 84 -1.14 14.15 -17.48
C GLU A 84 -0.18 15.36 -17.61
N ALA A 85 0.63 15.63 -16.59
CA ALA A 85 1.47 16.83 -16.54
C ALA A 85 2.85 16.66 -17.21
N LEU A 86 3.50 15.50 -17.04
CA LEU A 86 4.89 15.25 -17.43
C LEU A 86 5.05 14.19 -18.52
N GLY A 87 3.97 13.46 -18.82
CA GLY A 87 3.95 12.37 -19.79
C GLY A 87 3.91 10.98 -19.15
N GLN A 88 3.34 10.03 -19.89
CA GLN A 88 3.03 8.69 -19.41
C GLN A 88 4.28 7.87 -19.01
N ASP A 89 5.42 8.09 -19.67
CA ASP A 89 6.68 7.44 -19.29
C ASP A 89 7.12 7.81 -17.86
N ALA A 90 6.87 9.06 -17.44
CA ALA A 90 7.19 9.52 -16.10
C ALA A 90 6.29 8.86 -15.06
N ALA A 91 4.98 8.79 -15.34
CA ALA A 91 4.02 8.10 -14.50
C ALA A 91 4.35 6.61 -14.34
N LEU A 92 4.65 5.94 -15.45
CA LEU A 92 4.97 4.52 -15.49
C LEU A 92 6.23 4.20 -14.66
N VAL A 93 7.28 5.02 -14.77
CA VAL A 93 8.49 4.83 -13.94
C VAL A 93 8.19 4.97 -12.45
N MET A 94 7.37 5.96 -12.06
CA MET A 94 6.99 6.16 -10.66
C MET A 94 6.12 5.00 -10.15
N GLN A 95 5.16 4.56 -10.94
CA GLN A 95 4.26 3.45 -10.60
C GLN A 95 5.05 2.15 -10.38
N LEU A 96 5.88 1.77 -11.36
CA LEU A 96 6.64 0.52 -11.31
C LEU A 96 7.60 0.47 -10.12
N TYR A 97 8.26 1.58 -9.81
CA TYR A 97 9.26 1.61 -8.74
C TYR A 97 8.65 1.75 -7.35
N PHE A 98 7.74 2.70 -7.16
CA PHE A 98 7.20 3.04 -5.85
C PHE A 98 5.94 2.27 -5.53
N VAL A 99 5.02 2.07 -6.48
CA VAL A 99 3.74 1.43 -6.19
C VAL A 99 3.84 -0.10 -6.33
N GLU A 100 4.46 -0.57 -7.42
CA GLU A 100 4.63 -2.01 -7.68
C GLU A 100 5.91 -2.58 -7.04
N GLY A 101 6.77 -1.72 -6.51
CA GLY A 101 7.92 -2.11 -5.69
C GLY A 101 9.09 -2.73 -6.44
N TYR A 102 9.14 -2.64 -7.78
CA TYR A 102 10.22 -3.24 -8.57
C TYR A 102 11.59 -2.63 -8.28
N THR A 103 12.64 -3.36 -8.67
CA THR A 103 14.00 -2.81 -8.70
C THR A 103 14.16 -1.81 -9.84
N TRP A 104 15.22 -0.98 -9.80
CA TRP A 104 15.50 -0.03 -10.88
C TRP A 104 15.78 -0.70 -12.24
N ALA A 105 16.46 -1.84 -12.23
CA ALA A 105 16.72 -2.61 -13.45
C ALA A 105 15.43 -3.12 -14.08
N GLU A 106 14.54 -3.66 -13.26
CA GLU A 106 13.21 -4.12 -13.65
C GLU A 106 12.30 -2.99 -14.12
N THR A 107 12.30 -1.87 -13.40
CA THR A 107 11.53 -0.66 -13.74
C THR A 107 11.94 -0.16 -15.12
N ALA A 108 13.24 0.04 -15.34
CA ALA A 108 13.76 0.51 -16.62
C ALA A 108 13.40 -0.44 -17.77
N LYS A 109 13.55 -1.75 -17.55
CA LYS A 109 13.19 -2.79 -18.52
C LYS A 109 11.70 -2.75 -18.87
N ARG A 110 10.82 -2.70 -17.87
CA ARG A 110 9.36 -2.70 -18.05
C ARG A 110 8.83 -1.40 -18.65
N ALA A 111 9.46 -0.26 -18.33
CA ALA A 111 9.15 1.02 -18.92
C ALA A 111 9.80 1.23 -20.31
N HIS A 112 10.54 0.26 -20.84
CA HIS A 112 11.24 0.34 -22.12
C HIS A 112 12.20 1.54 -22.25
N VAL A 113 12.81 1.95 -21.14
CA VAL A 113 13.78 3.06 -21.08
C VAL A 113 15.12 2.60 -20.52
N SER A 114 16.18 3.37 -20.77
CA SER A 114 17.45 3.15 -20.09
C SER A 114 17.33 3.48 -18.59
N MET A 115 18.15 2.86 -17.74
CA MET A 115 18.19 3.22 -16.30
C MET A 115 18.46 4.70 -16.08
N ARG A 116 19.36 5.31 -16.85
CA ARG A 116 19.65 6.75 -16.77
C ARG A 116 18.40 7.58 -17.06
N GLN A 117 17.60 7.19 -18.04
CA GLN A 117 16.35 7.87 -18.36
C GLN A 117 15.30 7.66 -17.27
N ALA A 118 15.19 6.45 -16.70
CA ALA A 118 14.31 6.19 -15.56
C ALA A 118 14.63 7.10 -14.37
N PHE A 119 15.92 7.26 -14.02
CA PHE A 119 16.33 8.18 -12.95
C PHE A 119 15.99 9.64 -13.25
N LYS A 120 16.19 10.10 -14.49
CA LYS A 120 15.80 11.46 -14.90
C LYS A 120 14.29 11.69 -14.81
N LEU A 121 13.49 10.73 -15.26
CA LEU A 121 12.03 10.79 -15.17
C LEU A 121 11.60 10.84 -13.70
N ARG A 122 12.19 10.01 -12.84
CA ARG A 122 11.96 10.05 -11.40
C ARG A 122 12.33 11.39 -10.78
N GLU A 123 13.49 11.97 -11.09
CA GLU A 123 13.87 13.29 -10.57
C GLU A 123 12.86 14.38 -10.96
N ARG A 124 12.45 14.42 -12.24
CA ARG A 124 11.43 15.37 -12.71
C ARG A 124 10.08 15.17 -11.99
N SER A 125 9.66 13.92 -11.81
CA SER A 125 8.43 13.60 -11.08
C SER A 125 8.50 14.00 -9.60
N LEU A 126 9.66 13.87 -8.95
CA LEU A 126 9.84 14.29 -7.56
C LEU A 126 9.86 15.82 -7.42
N GLU A 127 10.51 16.52 -8.34
CA GLU A 127 10.49 17.99 -8.38
C GLU A 127 9.05 18.51 -8.57
N PHE A 128 8.31 17.90 -9.50
CA PHE A 128 6.90 18.18 -9.69
C PHE A 128 6.06 17.85 -8.45
N THR A 129 6.33 16.72 -7.80
CA THR A 129 5.66 16.32 -6.55
C THR A 129 5.83 17.38 -5.46
N ASN A 130 7.06 17.86 -5.29
CA ASN A 130 7.38 18.91 -4.32
C ASN A 130 6.72 20.26 -4.67
N THR A 131 6.62 20.57 -5.96
CA THR A 131 6.06 21.84 -6.45
C THR A 131 4.54 21.87 -6.33
N MET A 132 3.86 20.79 -6.71
CA MET A 132 2.40 20.68 -6.64
C MET A 132 1.87 20.45 -5.23
N GLY A 133 2.64 19.70 -4.42
CA GLY A 133 2.22 19.23 -3.11
C GLY A 133 1.38 17.95 -3.19
N ILE A 134 1.63 17.03 -2.26
CA ILE A 134 1.05 15.67 -2.20
C ILE A 134 -0.48 15.71 -2.25
N ALA A 135 -1.11 16.60 -1.50
CA ALA A 135 -2.57 16.69 -1.43
C ALA A 135 -3.21 16.95 -2.80
N LYS A 136 -2.57 17.74 -3.67
CA LYS A 136 -3.09 18.02 -5.02
C LYS A 136 -2.84 16.90 -6.01
N LEU A 137 -1.78 16.10 -5.80
CA LEU A 137 -1.49 14.93 -6.64
C LEU A 137 -2.48 13.80 -6.44
N CYS A 138 -2.98 13.66 -5.21
CA CYS A 138 -3.87 12.57 -4.81
C CYS A 138 -5.36 12.91 -4.98
N ILE A 139 -5.69 14.08 -5.53
CA ILE A 139 -7.09 14.44 -5.81
C ILE A 139 -7.62 13.44 -6.82
N LYS A 140 -8.50 12.55 -6.37
CA LYS A 140 -9.37 11.79 -7.26
C LYS A 140 -10.15 12.83 -8.05
N GLN A 141 -10.08 12.78 -9.39
CA GLN A 141 -10.98 13.56 -10.22
C GLN A 141 -12.40 13.10 -9.88
N GLU A 142 -13.01 13.72 -8.87
CA GLU A 142 -14.45 13.63 -8.66
C GLU A 142 -15.07 14.26 -9.90
N GLU A 143 -15.74 13.38 -10.64
CA GLU A 143 -16.48 13.58 -11.85
C GLU A 143 -16.96 15.02 -12.06
N TYR A 144 -16.41 15.68 -13.09
CA TYR A 144 -17.23 16.62 -13.85
C TYR A 144 -18.31 15.79 -14.57
N SER A 145 -19.44 15.59 -13.90
CA SER A 145 -20.72 15.19 -14.51
C SER A 145 -21.65 16.40 -14.60
#